data_AF-A0A0F8Z2G2-F1
#
_entry.id   AF-A0A0F8Z2G2-F1
#
_cell.length_a   1.000
_cell.length_b   1.000
_cell.length_c   1.000
_cell.angle_alpha   90.00
_cell.angle_beta   90.00
_cell.angle_gamma   90.00
#
_symmetry.space_group_name_H-M   'P 1'
#
loop_
_entity.id
_entity.type
_entity.pdbx_description
1 polymer ?
#
loop_
_entity_poly.entity_id
_entity_poly.type
_entity_poly.pdbx_seq_one_letter_code
_entity_poly.pdbx_strand_id
1 'polypeptide(L)'
;ARSMGVPLSIRQIEQSFGWFAPNYTRASLTVLADIFRGGFTGAEARKAIGGLLAAGSAYYTGSQLAISSLEGKSIADAWKDVEEGFGIVKDPITDEITWKPTGRLMTLKVGNYNFGVGGFWYGLVRLAGNIDATINEVGERERRDLVKVLKHGRINRDNPFVYWWYTRSSPLTGAGFDLASGKDFLGYPIETPEEYAFYIATRFEPIWAEQGLNWLIPGIARDNEIPEGDLTKVVVPIGEVFGLRTFPDGSWQDFYDKANDLIPNIPEAELDDLQLDALERGNQLKWGTLTNVQKTNLLINSDLLELYRTAQADSMIRNTDAWKAWNARIDEEKEAYYGRGSNTDVDHLGLVQRMRIGEMDTRELREEWSEAGQNYGKGLEDIAAEGREGGPYEEIYDVFEKKEATGDRYGFKDDIALAEYIT
;
A
#
# COMPACT_ATOMS: atom_id res chain seq x y z
N ALA A 1 -16.42 -19.75 -18.13
CA ALA A 1 -16.17 -20.34 -16.78
C ALA A 1 -16.56 -21.83 -16.69
N ARG A 2 -17.73 -22.30 -17.18
CA ARG A 2 -17.98 -23.76 -17.38
C ARG A 2 -16.96 -24.43 -18.32
N SER A 3 -16.27 -23.64 -19.15
CA SER A 3 -15.34 -24.06 -20.20
C SER A 3 -13.96 -24.55 -19.76
N MET A 4 -13.54 -24.36 -18.50
CA MET A 4 -12.19 -24.76 -18.05
C MET A 4 -12.13 -26.10 -17.31
N GLY A 5 -13.23 -26.88 -17.28
CA GLY A 5 -13.25 -28.22 -16.69
C GLY A 5 -13.07 -28.29 -15.15
N VAL A 6 -12.90 -27.17 -14.46
CA VAL A 6 -12.75 -27.16 -12.99
C VAL A 6 -14.10 -27.44 -12.33
N PRO A 7 -14.21 -28.43 -11.42
CA PRO A 7 -15.42 -28.70 -10.65
C PRO A 7 -15.96 -27.45 -9.92
N LEU A 8 -17.28 -27.37 -9.73
CA LEU A 8 -17.92 -26.22 -9.06
C LEU A 8 -17.40 -26.03 -7.63
N SER A 9 -17.17 -27.12 -6.90
CA SER A 9 -16.64 -27.12 -5.53
C SER A 9 -15.23 -26.51 -5.45
N ILE A 10 -14.33 -26.86 -6.37
CA ILE A 10 -12.97 -26.28 -6.43
C ILE A 10 -13.06 -24.79 -6.79
N ARG A 11 -13.97 -24.40 -7.69
CA ARG A 11 -14.21 -22.99 -8.01
C ARG A 11 -14.69 -22.19 -6.80
N GLN A 12 -15.61 -22.75 -6.02
CA GLN A 12 -16.11 -22.12 -4.79
C GLN A 12 -15.01 -22.02 -3.75
N ILE A 13 -14.22 -23.07 -3.53
CA ILE A 13 -13.08 -23.03 -2.59
C ILE A 13 -12.05 -21.98 -3.02
N GLU A 14 -11.71 -21.88 -4.31
CA GLU A 14 -10.76 -20.88 -4.77
C GLU A 14 -11.29 -19.44 -4.70
N GLN A 15 -12.59 -19.25 -4.96
CA GLN A 15 -13.28 -17.96 -4.81
C GLN A 15 -13.40 -17.53 -3.35
N SER A 16 -13.62 -18.48 -2.45
CA SER A 16 -13.83 -18.19 -1.03
C SER A 16 -12.55 -18.22 -0.20
N PHE A 17 -11.50 -18.94 -0.63
CA PHE A 17 -10.31 -19.17 0.20
C PHE A 17 -8.99 -19.15 -0.58
N GLY A 18 -9.00 -18.98 -1.90
CA GLY A 18 -7.78 -19.00 -2.71
C GLY A 18 -7.26 -17.62 -3.08
N TRP A 19 -8.07 -16.85 -3.81
CA TRP A 19 -7.62 -15.65 -4.52
C TRP A 19 -8.71 -14.60 -4.59
N PHE A 20 -8.35 -13.31 -4.53
CA PHE A 20 -9.31 -12.21 -4.70
C PHE A 20 -9.96 -12.21 -6.09
N ALA A 21 -9.19 -12.53 -7.14
CA ALA A 21 -9.69 -12.62 -8.52
C ALA A 21 -9.31 -13.96 -9.17
N PRO A 22 -9.97 -15.09 -8.82
CA PRO A 22 -9.50 -16.42 -9.21
C PRO A 22 -9.42 -16.64 -10.71
N ASN A 23 -10.35 -16.07 -11.48
CA ASN A 23 -10.30 -16.19 -12.94
C ASN A 23 -9.08 -15.46 -13.53
N TYR A 24 -8.78 -14.26 -13.03
CA TYR A 24 -7.62 -13.48 -13.45
C TYR A 24 -6.32 -14.15 -13.00
N THR A 25 -6.24 -14.61 -11.75
CA THR A 25 -5.07 -15.32 -11.22
C THR A 25 -4.83 -16.62 -11.98
N ARG A 26 -5.87 -17.42 -12.27
CA ARG A 26 -5.74 -18.64 -13.09
C ARG A 26 -5.30 -18.33 -14.51
N ALA A 27 -5.90 -17.34 -15.16
CA ALA A 27 -5.49 -16.96 -16.51
C ALA A 27 -4.01 -16.56 -16.51
N SER A 28 -3.59 -15.77 -15.52
CA SER A 28 -2.21 -15.32 -15.41
C SER A 28 -1.23 -16.45 -15.07
N LEU A 29 -1.61 -17.37 -14.16
CA LEU A 29 -0.84 -18.58 -13.85
C LEU A 29 -0.79 -19.56 -15.03
N THR A 30 -1.85 -19.65 -15.82
CA THR A 30 -1.88 -20.48 -17.04
C THR A 30 -0.92 -19.92 -18.06
N VAL A 31 -0.96 -18.62 -18.29
CA VAL A 31 -0.01 -17.92 -19.17
C VAL A 31 1.43 -18.10 -18.67
N LEU A 32 1.68 -18.01 -17.36
CA LEU A 32 2.98 -18.30 -16.75
C LEU A 32 3.42 -19.76 -16.98
N ALA A 33 2.53 -20.73 -16.77
CA ALA A 33 2.82 -22.14 -17.00
C ALA A 33 3.10 -22.42 -18.49
N ASP A 34 2.38 -21.75 -19.39
CA ASP A 34 2.56 -21.86 -20.84
C ASP A 34 3.93 -21.31 -21.29
N ILE A 35 4.55 -20.35 -20.58
CA ILE A 35 5.94 -19.92 -20.84
C ILE A 35 6.89 -21.12 -20.84
N PHE A 36 6.68 -22.07 -19.92
CA PHE A 36 7.54 -23.25 -19.78
C PHE A 36 7.14 -24.37 -20.72
N ARG A 37 6.00 -24.27 -21.41
CA ARG A 37 5.60 -25.23 -22.44
C ARG A 37 6.32 -24.94 -23.76
N GLY A 38 6.62 -26.01 -24.49
CA GLY A 38 7.10 -25.92 -25.87
C GLY A 38 5.97 -25.61 -26.87
N GLY A 39 6.31 -25.54 -28.15
CA GLY A 39 5.35 -25.39 -29.24
C GLY A 39 4.75 -23.98 -29.39
N PHE A 40 3.66 -23.89 -30.15
CA PHE A 40 3.03 -22.62 -30.53
C PHE A 40 2.47 -21.86 -29.32
N THR A 41 1.77 -22.54 -28.40
CA THR A 41 1.18 -21.92 -27.21
C THR A 41 2.23 -21.26 -26.33
N GLY A 42 3.36 -21.94 -26.06
CA GLY A 42 4.42 -21.34 -25.24
C GLY A 42 5.18 -20.22 -25.95
N ALA A 43 5.30 -20.29 -27.29
CA ALA A 43 5.86 -19.19 -28.08
C ALA A 43 4.98 -17.94 -28.00
N GLU A 44 3.66 -18.08 -28.12
CA GLU A 44 2.71 -16.96 -27.98
C GLU A 44 2.65 -16.43 -26.53
N ALA A 45 2.72 -17.30 -25.52
CA ALA A 45 2.79 -16.85 -24.12
C ALA A 45 4.06 -16.03 -23.83
N ARG A 46 5.24 -16.50 -24.28
CA ARG A 46 6.51 -15.75 -24.19
C ARG A 46 6.44 -14.43 -24.93
N LYS A 47 5.84 -14.41 -26.13
CA LYS A 47 5.66 -13.20 -26.94
C LYS A 47 4.71 -12.21 -26.26
N ALA A 48 3.60 -12.67 -25.69
CA ALA A 48 2.64 -11.81 -25.01
C ALA A 48 3.24 -11.16 -23.76
N ILE A 49 3.92 -11.95 -22.91
CA ILE A 49 4.56 -11.43 -21.70
C ILE A 49 5.77 -10.57 -22.04
N GLY A 50 6.61 -11.01 -22.98
CA GLY A 50 7.75 -10.24 -23.45
C GLY A 50 7.31 -8.90 -24.05
N GLY A 51 6.21 -8.89 -24.82
CA GLY A 51 5.60 -7.68 -25.35
C GLY A 51 5.05 -6.77 -24.24
N LEU A 52 4.36 -7.33 -23.25
CA LEU A 52 3.86 -6.56 -22.09
C LEU A 52 5.01 -5.94 -21.29
N LEU A 53 6.05 -6.71 -20.97
CA LEU A 53 7.23 -6.22 -20.25
C LEU A 53 7.96 -5.17 -21.07
N ALA A 54 8.21 -5.40 -22.36
CA ALA A 54 8.89 -4.43 -23.23
C ALA A 54 8.09 -3.13 -23.36
N ALA A 55 6.77 -3.21 -23.59
CA ALA A 55 5.91 -2.02 -23.68
C ALA A 55 5.83 -1.28 -22.35
N GLY A 56 5.68 -2.01 -21.23
CA GLY A 56 5.67 -1.44 -19.89
C GLY A 56 7.00 -0.76 -19.55
N SER A 57 8.13 -1.41 -19.82
CA SER A 57 9.47 -0.85 -19.62
C SER A 57 9.68 0.39 -20.47
N ALA A 58 9.33 0.35 -21.76
CA ALA A 58 9.45 1.51 -22.65
C ALA A 58 8.57 2.68 -22.18
N TYR A 59 7.34 2.41 -21.76
CA TYR A 59 6.43 3.41 -21.20
C TYR A 59 7.02 4.03 -19.92
N TYR A 60 7.46 3.19 -18.99
CA TYR A 60 8.04 3.64 -17.72
C TYR A 60 9.31 4.47 -17.95
N THR A 61 10.28 3.94 -18.72
CA THR A 61 11.52 4.65 -19.05
C THR A 61 11.24 5.98 -19.76
N GLY A 62 10.38 5.99 -20.79
CA GLY A 62 10.06 7.21 -21.51
C GLY A 62 9.41 8.28 -20.61
N SER A 63 8.48 7.86 -19.76
CA SER A 63 7.79 8.76 -18.83
C SER A 63 8.72 9.29 -17.74
N GLN A 64 9.55 8.42 -17.15
CA GLN A 64 10.51 8.80 -16.13
C GLN A 64 11.58 9.74 -16.69
N LEU A 65 12.15 9.45 -17.87
CA LEU A 65 13.10 10.35 -18.53
C LEU A 65 12.47 11.72 -18.83
N ALA A 66 11.20 11.75 -19.24
CA ALA A 66 10.49 13.02 -19.46
C ALA A 66 10.30 13.79 -18.15
N ILE A 67 9.90 13.13 -17.06
CA ILE A 67 9.77 13.74 -15.73
C ILE A 67 11.12 14.28 -15.25
N SER A 68 12.17 13.46 -15.25
CA SER A 68 13.51 13.87 -14.84
C SER A 68 14.05 15.03 -15.70
N SER A 69 13.73 15.06 -17.00
CA SER A 69 14.08 16.20 -17.87
C SER A 69 13.32 17.48 -17.52
N LEU A 70 12.05 17.39 -17.12
CA LEU A 70 11.27 18.55 -16.66
C LEU A 70 11.78 19.08 -15.31
N GLU A 71 12.32 18.20 -14.47
CA GLU A 71 13.01 18.56 -13.22
C GLU A 71 14.42 19.15 -13.45
N GLY A 72 14.91 19.17 -14.70
CA GLY A 72 16.22 19.70 -15.05
C GLY A 72 17.39 18.79 -14.68
N LYS A 73 17.14 17.51 -14.38
CA LYS A 73 18.18 16.52 -14.10
C LYS A 73 19.04 16.27 -15.33
N SER A 74 20.30 15.89 -15.12
CA SER A 74 21.16 15.43 -16.21
C SER A 74 20.62 14.11 -16.79
N ILE A 75 20.98 13.79 -18.04
CA ILE A 75 20.58 12.51 -18.64
C ILE A 75 21.09 11.30 -17.85
N ALA A 76 22.25 11.42 -17.19
CA ALA A 76 22.82 10.36 -16.37
C ALA A 76 21.98 10.13 -15.10
N ASP A 77 21.58 11.21 -14.42
CA ASP A 77 20.71 11.14 -13.25
C ASP A 77 19.31 10.62 -13.62
N ALA A 78 18.78 11.03 -14.78
CA ALA A 78 17.51 10.53 -15.30
C ALA A 78 17.55 9.01 -15.57
N TRP A 79 18.66 8.49 -16.11
CA TRP A 79 18.84 7.05 -16.26
C TRP A 79 18.97 6.33 -14.93
N LYS A 80 19.58 6.95 -13.93
CA LYS A 80 19.64 6.41 -12.58
C LYS A 80 18.24 6.27 -11.97
N ASP A 81 17.38 7.29 -12.11
CA ASP A 81 15.98 7.19 -11.67
C ASP A 81 15.26 6.00 -12.33
N VAL A 82 15.50 5.79 -13.63
CA VAL A 82 14.95 4.65 -14.40
C VAL A 82 15.46 3.31 -13.85
N GLU A 83 16.77 3.18 -13.60
CA GLU A 83 17.39 1.97 -13.05
C GLU A 83 16.83 1.64 -11.66
N GLU A 84 16.75 2.64 -10.77
CA GLU A 84 16.19 2.47 -9.43
C GLU A 84 14.71 2.07 -9.49
N GLY A 85 13.95 2.63 -10.42
CA GLY A 85 12.58 2.22 -10.69
C GLY A 85 12.43 0.82 -11.28
N PHE A 86 13.46 0.25 -11.93
CA PHE A 86 13.50 -1.18 -12.27
C PHE A 86 13.97 -2.07 -11.10
N GLY A 87 14.25 -1.47 -9.94
CA GLY A 87 14.77 -2.15 -8.76
C GLY A 87 16.26 -2.48 -8.88
N ILE A 88 17.00 -1.85 -9.80
CA ILE A 88 18.44 -2.01 -9.90
C ILE A 88 19.06 -1.07 -8.87
N VAL A 89 19.73 -1.64 -7.87
CA VAL A 89 20.36 -0.88 -6.80
C VAL A 89 21.85 -1.16 -6.85
N LYS A 90 22.62 -0.12 -7.14
CA LYS A 90 24.08 -0.12 -7.04
C LYS A 90 24.48 0.31 -5.63
N ASP A 91 25.18 -0.53 -4.90
CA ASP A 91 25.80 -0.14 -3.63
C ASP A 91 26.88 0.91 -3.92
N PRO A 92 26.80 2.12 -3.32
CA PRO A 92 27.73 3.17 -3.66
C PRO A 92 29.15 2.89 -3.15
N ILE A 93 29.32 2.06 -2.12
CA ILE A 93 30.62 1.71 -1.56
C ILE A 93 31.25 0.56 -2.36
N THR A 94 30.51 -0.52 -2.58
CA THR A 94 31.08 -1.75 -3.16
C THR A 94 30.96 -1.83 -4.68
N ASP A 95 30.21 -0.91 -5.32
CA ASP A 95 29.77 -0.99 -6.72
C ASP A 95 28.94 -2.25 -7.04
N GLU A 96 28.53 -3.02 -6.02
CA GLU A 96 27.75 -4.22 -6.23
C GLU A 96 26.36 -3.86 -6.77
N ILE A 97 26.04 -4.42 -7.95
CA ILE A 97 24.73 -4.26 -8.56
C ILE A 97 23.83 -5.38 -8.06
N THR A 98 22.81 -5.01 -7.30
CA THR A 98 21.81 -5.94 -6.80
C THR A 98 20.46 -5.62 -7.42
N TRP A 99 19.67 -6.66 -7.70
CA TRP A 99 18.30 -6.48 -8.15
C TRP A 99 17.32 -6.66 -6.99
N LYS A 100 16.77 -5.55 -6.52
CA LYS A 100 15.90 -5.48 -5.34
C LYS A 100 14.61 -4.72 -5.69
N PRO A 101 13.69 -5.32 -6.47
CA PRO A 101 12.42 -4.68 -6.80
C PRO A 101 11.61 -4.40 -5.54
N THR A 102 11.33 -3.12 -5.30
CA THR A 102 10.59 -2.63 -4.12
C THR A 102 9.11 -2.44 -4.43
N GLY A 103 8.39 -1.83 -3.49
CA GLY A 103 7.09 -1.22 -3.73
C GLY A 103 7.05 -0.26 -4.93
N ARG A 104 8.19 0.27 -5.39
CA ARG A 104 8.27 1.32 -6.42
C ARG A 104 8.68 0.79 -7.80
N LEU A 105 8.65 -0.53 -8.01
CA LEU A 105 8.96 -1.10 -9.32
C LEU A 105 8.03 -0.52 -10.40
N MET A 106 8.63 0.15 -11.38
CA MET A 106 7.98 0.81 -12.52
C MET A 106 6.86 1.76 -12.09
N THR A 107 7.11 2.57 -11.06
CA THR A 107 6.18 3.59 -10.60
C THR A 107 6.70 4.98 -10.90
N LEU A 108 5.85 5.85 -11.44
CA LEU A 108 6.12 7.26 -11.69
C LEU A 108 5.67 8.07 -10.47
N LYS A 109 6.55 8.90 -9.92
CA LYS A 109 6.19 9.83 -8.83
C LYS A 109 5.52 11.07 -9.43
N VAL A 110 4.33 11.40 -8.94
CA VAL A 110 3.57 12.61 -9.29
C VAL A 110 3.09 13.22 -7.99
N GLY A 111 3.71 14.33 -7.58
CA GLY A 111 3.54 14.86 -6.22
C GLY A 111 4.01 13.85 -5.18
N ASN A 112 3.21 13.63 -4.14
CA ASN A 112 3.48 12.66 -3.08
C ASN A 112 2.95 11.26 -3.41
N TYR A 113 2.57 10.99 -4.67
CA TYR A 113 1.94 9.75 -5.09
C TYR A 113 2.79 8.99 -6.11
N ASN A 114 2.83 7.67 -5.96
CA ASN A 114 3.48 6.76 -6.91
C ASN A 114 2.43 6.07 -7.78
N PHE A 115 2.58 6.17 -9.10
CA PHE A 115 1.69 5.59 -10.11
C PHE A 115 2.39 4.47 -10.87
N GLY A 116 1.95 3.23 -10.69
CA GLY A 116 2.62 2.07 -11.25
C GLY A 116 1.71 1.15 -12.05
N VAL A 117 2.33 0.33 -12.90
CA VAL A 117 1.65 -0.84 -13.46
C VAL A 117 1.38 -1.82 -12.32
N GLY A 118 0.12 -1.95 -11.92
CA GLY A 118 -0.31 -2.83 -10.84
C GLY A 118 -0.47 -4.30 -11.26
N GLY A 119 -1.01 -5.09 -10.33
CA GLY A 119 -1.59 -6.40 -10.64
C GLY A 119 -0.66 -7.61 -10.51
N PHE A 120 -1.01 -8.67 -11.24
CA PHE A 120 -0.40 -9.99 -11.08
C PHE A 120 1.09 -9.97 -11.42
N TRP A 121 1.46 -9.36 -12.54
CA TRP A 121 2.82 -9.35 -13.07
C TRP A 121 3.80 -8.58 -12.19
N TYR A 122 3.43 -7.39 -11.71
CA TYR A 122 4.25 -6.61 -10.78
C TYR A 122 4.65 -7.44 -9.55
N GLY A 123 3.69 -8.07 -8.89
CA GLY A 123 4.07 -8.85 -7.71
C GLY A 123 4.77 -10.16 -8.04
N LEU A 124 4.62 -10.74 -9.24
CA LEU A 124 5.49 -11.84 -9.67
C LEU A 124 6.96 -11.38 -9.82
N VAL A 125 7.20 -10.20 -10.40
CA VAL A 125 8.55 -9.65 -10.50
C VAL A 125 9.13 -9.39 -9.10
N ARG A 126 8.32 -8.82 -8.19
CA ARG A 126 8.71 -8.66 -6.79
C ARG A 126 8.95 -9.99 -6.07
N LEU A 127 8.14 -11.03 -6.35
CA LEU A 127 8.38 -12.38 -5.82
C LEU A 127 9.73 -12.92 -6.29
N ALA A 128 10.01 -12.83 -7.59
CA ALA A 128 11.29 -13.27 -8.16
C ALA A 128 12.48 -12.55 -7.52
N GLY A 129 12.42 -11.22 -7.39
CA GLY A 129 13.48 -10.45 -6.75
C GLY A 129 13.65 -10.75 -5.26
N ASN A 130 12.57 -11.01 -4.52
CA ASN A 130 12.69 -11.43 -3.12
C ASN A 130 13.25 -12.85 -2.97
N ILE A 131 12.96 -13.76 -3.91
CA ILE A 131 13.58 -15.10 -3.93
C ILE A 131 15.07 -14.97 -4.22
N ASP A 132 15.45 -14.20 -5.23
CA ASP A 132 16.87 -13.97 -5.57
C ASP A 132 17.63 -13.34 -4.40
N ALA A 133 17.08 -12.28 -3.81
CA ALA A 133 17.63 -11.66 -2.62
C ALA A 133 17.78 -12.65 -1.45
N THR A 134 16.83 -13.58 -1.28
CA THR A 134 16.90 -14.61 -0.23
C THR A 134 18.00 -15.64 -0.51
N ILE A 135 18.20 -16.03 -1.77
CA ILE A 135 19.25 -16.98 -2.17
C ILE A 135 20.64 -16.36 -2.01
N ASN A 136 20.76 -15.08 -2.33
CA ASN A 136 22.03 -14.33 -2.31
C ASN A 136 22.32 -13.68 -0.93
N GLU A 137 21.43 -13.80 0.05
CA GLU A 137 21.64 -13.23 1.39
C GLU A 137 22.77 -13.99 2.13
N VAL A 138 23.93 -13.35 2.22
CA VAL A 138 25.09 -13.81 2.99
C VAL A 138 25.30 -12.85 4.16
N GLY A 139 25.13 -13.33 5.41
CA GLY A 139 25.32 -12.48 6.60
C GLY A 139 24.77 -13.08 7.90
N GLU A 140 24.85 -12.30 8.98
CA GLU A 140 24.43 -12.67 10.34
C GLU A 140 22.91 -12.62 10.57
N ARG A 141 22.15 -12.05 9.62
CA ARG A 141 20.68 -12.04 9.69
C ARG A 141 20.13 -13.45 9.51
N GLU A 142 19.03 -13.76 10.22
CA GLU A 142 18.31 -15.01 10.01
C GLU A 142 17.84 -15.06 8.55
N ARG A 143 18.36 -16.02 7.77
CA ARG A 143 18.01 -16.18 6.37
C ARG A 143 16.51 -16.28 6.21
N ARG A 144 15.96 -15.54 5.24
CA ARG A 144 14.54 -15.65 4.90
C ARG A 144 14.20 -17.10 4.56
N ASP A 145 13.10 -17.57 5.13
CA ASP A 145 12.73 -18.98 5.05
C ASP A 145 11.83 -19.20 3.82
N LEU A 146 12.36 -19.87 2.80
CA LEU A 146 11.65 -20.17 1.55
C LEU A 146 10.68 -21.36 1.66
N VAL A 147 10.78 -22.17 2.72
CA VAL A 147 10.13 -23.48 2.80
C VAL A 147 8.96 -23.46 3.75
N LYS A 148 9.12 -22.83 4.92
CA LYS A 148 8.07 -22.87 5.94
C LYS A 148 6.93 -21.94 5.56
N VAL A 149 5.73 -22.49 5.53
CA VAL A 149 4.48 -21.72 5.42
C VAL A 149 4.15 -21.07 6.75
N LEU A 150 4.52 -21.70 7.87
CA LEU A 150 4.31 -21.21 9.23
C LEU A 150 5.65 -21.06 9.95
N LYS A 151 5.87 -19.91 10.60
CA LYS A 151 7.03 -19.61 11.45
C LYS A 151 6.51 -19.08 12.79
N HIS A 152 6.93 -19.70 13.90
CA HIS A 152 6.45 -19.39 15.26
C HIS A 152 4.91 -19.45 15.44
N GLY A 153 4.26 -20.44 14.82
CA GLY A 153 2.81 -20.61 14.90
C GLY A 153 2.00 -19.58 14.11
N ARG A 154 2.64 -18.78 13.26
CA ARG A 154 2.01 -17.76 12.41
C ARG A 154 2.39 -17.96 10.96
N ILE A 155 1.63 -17.35 10.04
CA ILE A 155 2.05 -17.27 8.63
C ILE A 155 3.47 -16.70 8.58
N ASN A 156 4.34 -17.42 7.87
CA ASN A 156 5.68 -16.97 7.63
C ASN A 156 5.70 -15.88 6.57
N ARG A 157 5.55 -14.61 6.98
CA ARG A 157 5.63 -13.45 6.09
C ARG A 157 7.03 -13.21 5.54
N ASP A 158 8.06 -13.80 6.15
CA ASP A 158 9.43 -13.79 5.61
C ASP A 158 9.56 -14.67 4.36
N ASN A 159 8.64 -15.62 4.17
CA ASN A 159 8.60 -16.45 2.97
C ASN A 159 8.02 -15.65 1.81
N PRO A 160 8.79 -15.38 0.74
CA PRO A 160 8.35 -14.54 -0.35
C PRO A 160 7.16 -15.15 -1.12
N PHE A 161 7.05 -16.48 -1.22
CA PHE A 161 5.90 -17.14 -1.84
C PHE A 161 4.64 -16.98 -1.03
N VAL A 162 4.75 -17.16 0.28
CA VAL A 162 3.61 -17.04 1.21
C VAL A 162 3.14 -15.59 1.24
N TYR A 163 4.05 -14.63 1.32
CA TYR A 163 3.73 -13.20 1.23
C TYR A 163 3.07 -12.84 -0.12
N TRP A 164 3.63 -13.31 -1.23
CA TRP A 164 3.07 -13.07 -2.57
C TRP A 164 1.67 -13.67 -2.76
N TRP A 165 1.47 -14.89 -2.25
CA TRP A 165 0.18 -15.56 -2.26
C TRP A 165 -0.81 -14.81 -1.39
N TYR A 166 -0.42 -14.50 -0.16
CA TYR A 166 -1.25 -13.84 0.84
C TYR A 166 -1.72 -12.45 0.40
N THR A 167 -0.85 -11.65 -0.22
CA THR A 167 -1.20 -10.34 -0.83
C THR A 167 -2.17 -10.43 -2.01
N ARG A 168 -2.44 -11.62 -2.53
CA ARG A 168 -3.41 -11.90 -3.61
C ARG A 168 -4.54 -12.82 -3.17
N SER A 169 -4.44 -13.32 -1.95
CA SER A 169 -5.41 -14.25 -1.40
C SER A 169 -6.74 -13.54 -1.30
N SER A 170 -7.83 -14.31 -1.31
CA SER A 170 -9.12 -13.67 -1.14
C SER A 170 -9.13 -12.95 0.21
N PRO A 171 -9.86 -11.84 0.32
CA PRO A 171 -10.01 -11.16 1.59
C PRO A 171 -10.48 -12.11 2.70
N LEU A 172 -11.34 -13.08 2.37
CA LEU A 172 -11.73 -14.20 3.25
C LEU A 172 -10.57 -15.09 3.71
N THR A 173 -9.59 -15.33 2.84
CA THR A 173 -8.41 -16.12 3.16
C THR A 173 -7.49 -15.37 4.10
N GLY A 174 -7.18 -14.12 3.73
CA GLY A 174 -6.46 -13.20 4.60
C GLY A 174 -7.16 -13.13 5.95
N ALA A 175 -8.50 -13.06 5.91
CA ALA A 175 -9.31 -13.01 7.09
C ALA A 175 -9.18 -14.29 7.93
N GLY A 176 -9.47 -15.46 7.34
CA GLY A 176 -9.39 -16.76 8.01
C GLY A 176 -8.03 -17.05 8.67
N PHE A 177 -6.94 -16.64 8.03
CA PHE A 177 -5.61 -16.81 8.61
C PHE A 177 -5.31 -15.82 9.72
N ASP A 178 -5.78 -14.60 9.58
CA ASP A 178 -5.59 -13.58 10.58
C ASP A 178 -6.42 -13.89 11.83
N LEU A 179 -7.65 -14.37 11.66
CA LEU A 179 -8.48 -14.95 12.70
C LEU A 179 -7.81 -16.17 13.36
N ALA A 180 -7.21 -17.08 12.57
CA ALA A 180 -6.50 -18.23 13.13
C ALA A 180 -5.21 -17.87 13.88
N SER A 181 -4.54 -16.78 13.47
CA SER A 181 -3.34 -16.27 14.13
C SER A 181 -3.65 -15.30 15.27
N GLY A 182 -4.93 -14.96 15.45
CA GLY A 182 -5.42 -13.92 16.34
C GLY A 182 -4.77 -12.58 16.06
N LYS A 183 -4.37 -12.31 14.80
CA LYS A 183 -3.66 -11.10 14.37
C LYS A 183 -3.97 -10.72 12.93
N ASP A 184 -4.12 -9.44 12.62
CA ASP A 184 -4.45 -8.91 11.30
C ASP A 184 -3.26 -8.88 10.29
N PHE A 185 -3.48 -8.32 9.09
CA PHE A 185 -2.50 -8.22 7.99
C PHE A 185 -1.24 -7.42 8.36
N LEU A 186 -1.33 -6.53 9.34
CA LEU A 186 -0.20 -5.72 9.81
C LEU A 186 0.45 -6.35 11.06
N GLY A 187 -0.19 -7.35 11.68
CA GLY A 187 0.32 -8.14 12.81
C GLY A 187 -0.27 -7.76 14.17
N TYR A 188 -1.30 -6.90 14.18
CA TYR A 188 -2.02 -6.45 15.36
C TYR A 188 -2.97 -7.54 15.86
N PRO A 189 -3.11 -7.77 17.18
CA PRO A 189 -3.98 -8.83 17.69
C PRO A 189 -5.47 -8.57 17.40
N ILE A 190 -6.24 -9.63 17.20
CA ILE A 190 -7.71 -9.66 17.09
C ILE A 190 -8.18 -10.46 18.31
N GLU A 191 -8.79 -9.79 19.28
CA GLU A 191 -9.00 -10.30 20.64
C GLU A 191 -10.47 -10.61 20.97
N THR A 192 -11.44 -9.97 20.29
CA THR A 192 -12.88 -10.13 20.60
C THR A 192 -13.70 -10.75 19.45
N PRO A 193 -14.73 -11.58 19.71
CA PRO A 193 -15.61 -12.14 18.68
C PRO A 193 -16.24 -11.10 17.75
N GLU A 194 -16.47 -9.89 18.26
CA GLU A 194 -16.95 -8.73 17.52
C GLU A 194 -15.90 -8.22 16.52
N GLU A 195 -14.63 -8.11 16.92
CA GLU A 195 -13.51 -7.81 16.01
C GLU A 195 -13.33 -8.89 14.93
N TYR A 196 -13.61 -10.17 15.24
CA TYR A 196 -13.55 -11.26 14.27
C TYR A 196 -14.60 -11.09 13.16
N ALA A 197 -15.82 -10.66 13.50
CA ALA A 197 -16.90 -10.45 12.54
C ALA A 197 -16.65 -9.21 11.66
N PHE A 198 -16.21 -8.13 12.29
CA PHE A 198 -15.87 -6.86 11.65
C PHE A 198 -14.73 -6.98 10.63
N TYR A 199 -13.68 -7.70 11.03
CA TYR A 199 -12.50 -7.92 10.19
C TYR A 199 -12.82 -8.76 8.93
N ILE A 200 -13.84 -9.62 8.98
CA ILE A 200 -14.33 -10.35 7.80
C ILE A 200 -15.09 -9.42 6.86
N ALA A 201 -15.94 -8.52 7.36
CA ALA A 201 -16.80 -7.64 6.55
C ALA A 201 -16.00 -6.61 5.74
N THR A 202 -15.06 -5.91 6.39
CA THR A 202 -14.21 -4.85 5.78
C THR A 202 -13.32 -5.31 4.64
N ARG A 203 -13.09 -6.62 4.54
CA ARG A 203 -12.22 -7.23 3.54
C ARG A 203 -12.92 -7.37 2.18
N PHE A 204 -14.25 -7.32 2.09
CA PHE A 204 -14.98 -7.60 0.85
C PHE A 204 -15.25 -6.40 -0.06
N GLU A 205 -14.84 -5.19 0.34
CA GLU A 205 -14.98 -4.02 -0.51
C GLU A 205 -14.00 -4.06 -1.70
N PRO A 206 -14.44 -3.82 -2.95
CA PRO A 206 -13.52 -3.78 -4.08
C PRO A 206 -12.57 -2.57 -3.99
N ILE A 207 -11.26 -2.81 -4.08
CA ILE A 207 -10.19 -1.78 -3.99
C ILE A 207 -10.41 -0.55 -4.92
N TRP A 208 -10.97 -0.75 -6.12
CA TRP A 208 -11.24 0.36 -7.06
C TRP A 208 -12.42 1.25 -6.64
N ALA A 209 -13.36 0.70 -5.87
CA ALA A 209 -14.37 1.50 -5.20
C ALA A 209 -13.67 2.25 -4.05
N GLU A 210 -12.96 1.50 -3.19
CA GLU A 210 -12.21 1.96 -2.01
C GLU A 210 -11.31 3.18 -2.26
N GLN A 211 -10.57 3.21 -3.37
CA GLN A 211 -9.56 4.23 -3.62
C GLN A 211 -10.01 5.26 -4.70
N GLY A 212 -10.84 4.87 -5.66
CA GLY A 212 -11.01 5.64 -6.91
C GLY A 212 -12.33 6.36 -7.06
N LEU A 213 -13.40 5.84 -6.46
CA LEU A 213 -14.75 6.41 -6.51
C LEU A 213 -15.25 6.85 -5.13
N ASN A 214 -14.65 6.37 -4.06
CA ASN A 214 -15.13 6.61 -2.71
C ASN A 214 -15.02 8.08 -2.25
N TRP A 215 -14.06 8.85 -2.75
CA TRP A 215 -14.03 10.31 -2.53
C TRP A 215 -15.06 11.08 -3.41
N LEU A 216 -15.57 10.46 -4.49
CA LEU A 216 -16.60 11.04 -5.38
C LEU A 216 -18.03 10.69 -4.95
N ILE A 217 -18.20 9.68 -4.09
CA ILE A 217 -19.49 9.24 -3.55
C ILE A 217 -19.50 9.61 -2.07
N PRO A 218 -20.18 10.70 -1.68
CA PRO A 218 -20.23 11.15 -0.30
C PRO A 218 -20.69 10.02 0.63
N GLY A 219 -19.84 9.73 1.62
CA GLY A 219 -20.02 8.69 2.61
C GLY A 219 -19.24 7.40 2.36
N ILE A 220 -18.62 7.16 1.19
CA ILE A 220 -17.81 5.93 0.95
C ILE A 220 -16.29 6.13 1.09
N ALA A 221 -15.83 7.36 1.30
CA ALA A 221 -14.41 7.67 1.52
C ALA A 221 -13.83 6.89 2.73
N ARG A 222 -12.70 6.22 2.50
CA ARG A 222 -11.77 5.79 3.55
C ARG A 222 -10.56 6.72 3.53
N ASP A 223 -9.88 6.79 4.69
CA ASP A 223 -8.69 7.56 5.12
C ASP A 223 -7.49 7.73 4.15
N ASN A 224 -7.61 7.40 2.87
CA ASN A 224 -6.58 7.71 1.89
C ASN A 224 -6.48 9.23 1.75
N GLU A 225 -5.31 9.77 2.09
CA GLU A 225 -4.94 11.19 1.99
C GLU A 225 -5.40 11.74 0.64
N ILE A 226 -6.34 12.69 0.61
CA ILE A 226 -6.80 13.24 -0.67
C ILE A 226 -5.58 13.79 -1.41
N PRO A 227 -5.33 13.38 -2.66
CA PRO A 227 -4.09 13.75 -3.33
C PRO A 227 -3.92 15.28 -3.38
N GLU A 228 -2.76 15.75 -2.94
CA GLU A 228 -2.44 17.17 -2.97
C GLU A 228 -2.18 17.64 -4.40
N GLY A 229 -2.80 18.77 -4.75
CA GLY A 229 -2.74 19.37 -6.08
C GLY A 229 -3.89 18.96 -7.01
N ASP A 230 -4.40 19.94 -7.76
CA ASP A 230 -5.55 19.76 -8.67
C ASP A 230 -5.30 18.66 -9.72
N LEU A 231 -4.03 18.46 -10.12
CA LEU A 231 -3.66 17.42 -11.06
C LEU A 231 -3.78 16.02 -10.43
N THR A 232 -3.28 15.83 -9.21
CA THR A 232 -3.23 14.52 -8.55
C THR A 232 -4.63 14.01 -8.23
N LYS A 233 -5.56 14.89 -7.86
CA LYS A 233 -6.99 14.59 -7.65
C LYS A 233 -7.69 14.03 -8.89
N VAL A 234 -7.24 14.43 -10.09
CA VAL A 234 -7.79 13.93 -11.36
C VAL A 234 -7.09 12.64 -11.79
N VAL A 235 -5.78 12.53 -11.54
CA VAL A 235 -4.96 11.43 -12.06
C VAL A 235 -5.10 10.14 -11.24
N VAL A 236 -5.26 10.20 -9.91
CA VAL A 236 -5.47 9.00 -9.04
C VAL A 236 -6.68 8.16 -9.48
N PRO A 237 -7.90 8.73 -9.61
CA PRO A 237 -9.09 7.97 -10.03
C PRO A 237 -8.93 7.36 -11.42
N ILE A 238 -8.37 8.14 -12.35
CA ILE A 238 -8.12 7.69 -13.71
C ILE A 238 -7.15 6.50 -13.67
N GLY A 239 -6.05 6.63 -12.93
CA GLY A 239 -5.06 5.60 -12.77
C GLY A 239 -5.70 4.29 -12.31
N GLU A 240 -6.47 4.31 -11.25
CA GLU A 240 -7.08 3.12 -10.66
C GLU A 240 -8.16 2.49 -11.55
N VAL A 241 -8.98 3.30 -12.23
CA VAL A 241 -9.94 2.81 -13.24
C VAL A 241 -9.23 2.03 -14.35
N PHE A 242 -8.04 2.48 -14.73
CA PHE A 242 -7.20 1.78 -15.71
C PHE A 242 -6.32 0.67 -15.10
N GLY A 243 -6.50 0.33 -13.83
CA GLY A 243 -5.77 -0.72 -13.13
C GLY A 243 -4.32 -0.36 -12.79
N LEU A 244 -3.99 0.94 -12.80
CA LEU A 244 -2.76 1.43 -12.22
C LEU A 244 -2.85 1.35 -10.70
N ARG A 245 -1.71 1.09 -10.08
CA ARG A 245 -1.56 1.14 -8.64
C ARG A 245 -1.13 2.55 -8.25
N THR A 246 -1.82 3.11 -7.27
CA THR A 246 -1.53 4.39 -6.62
C THR A 246 -1.17 4.10 -5.16
N PHE A 247 -0.19 4.82 -4.62
CA PHE A 247 0.05 4.84 -3.17
C PHE A 247 0.83 6.12 -2.81
N PRO A 248 0.52 6.74 -1.66
CA PRO A 248 1.29 7.87 -1.17
C PRO A 248 2.69 7.44 -0.74
N ASP A 249 3.63 8.38 -0.73
CA ASP A 249 4.89 8.24 -0.01
C ASP A 249 4.61 8.22 1.51
N GLY A 250 5.35 7.39 2.25
CA GLY A 250 5.23 7.36 3.71
C GLY A 250 6.22 8.32 4.36
N SER A 251 5.97 8.74 5.60
CA SER A 251 6.85 9.63 6.37
C SER A 251 8.33 9.19 6.41
N TRP A 252 8.61 7.88 6.46
CA TRP A 252 9.96 7.35 6.35
C TRP A 252 10.60 7.58 4.98
N GLN A 253 9.82 7.53 3.91
CA GLN A 253 10.29 7.84 2.56
C GLN A 253 10.65 9.32 2.45
N ASP A 254 9.81 10.22 2.95
CA ASP A 254 10.12 11.66 2.95
C ASP A 254 11.39 11.97 3.74
N PHE A 255 11.54 11.32 4.90
CA PHE A 255 12.78 11.35 5.67
C PHE A 255 13.98 10.86 4.85
N TYR A 256 13.90 9.71 4.18
CA TYR A 256 15.02 9.17 3.41
C TYR A 256 15.35 10.01 2.18
N ASP A 257 14.34 10.53 1.48
CA ASP A 257 14.51 11.41 0.32
C ASP A 257 15.25 12.68 0.76
N LYS A 258 14.76 13.37 1.80
CA LYS A 258 15.43 14.55 2.36
C LYS A 258 16.83 14.24 2.90
N ALA A 259 17.01 13.10 3.57
CA ALA A 259 18.33 12.69 4.05
C ALA A 259 19.31 12.54 2.88
N ASN A 260 18.89 11.87 1.80
CA ASN A 260 19.72 11.67 0.62
C ASN A 260 20.05 12.98 -0.11
N ASP A 261 19.18 13.98 -0.06
CA ASP A 261 19.45 15.33 -0.60
C ASP A 261 20.50 16.09 0.23
N LEU A 262 20.56 15.84 1.54
CA LEU A 262 21.51 16.50 2.44
C LEU A 262 22.88 15.81 2.49
N ILE A 263 22.93 14.50 2.23
CA ILE A 263 24.16 13.68 2.29
C ILE A 263 25.31 14.23 1.43
N PRO A 264 25.09 14.70 0.19
CA PRO A 264 26.15 15.31 -0.62
C PRO A 264 26.83 16.52 0.01
N ASN A 265 26.22 17.14 1.04
CA ASN A 265 26.77 18.31 1.74
C ASN A 265 27.59 17.94 2.99
N ILE A 266 27.74 16.65 3.32
CA ILE A 266 28.60 16.23 4.44
C ILE A 266 30.05 16.58 4.08
N PRO A 267 30.81 17.28 4.95
CA PRO A 267 32.20 17.61 4.67
C PRO A 267 33.04 16.36 4.43
N GLU A 268 33.92 16.37 3.42
CA GLU A 268 34.81 15.24 3.10
C GLU A 268 35.63 14.76 4.30
N ALA A 269 36.03 15.68 5.19
CA ALA A 269 36.77 15.35 6.41
C ALA A 269 35.98 14.52 7.44
N GLU A 270 34.64 14.46 7.32
CA GLU A 270 33.77 13.63 8.14
C GLU A 270 33.46 12.27 7.51
N LEU A 271 33.86 12.06 6.25
CA LEU A 271 33.65 10.80 5.53
C LEU A 271 34.81 9.83 5.77
N ASP A 272 34.50 8.54 5.80
CA ASP A 272 35.54 7.51 5.85
C ASP A 272 36.17 7.27 4.47
N ASP A 273 37.31 6.56 4.43
CA ASP A 273 38.06 6.31 3.19
C ASP A 273 37.22 5.60 2.12
N LEU A 274 36.29 4.71 2.52
CA LEU A 274 35.44 3.97 1.60
C LEU A 274 34.34 4.85 0.99
N GLN A 275 33.80 5.77 1.80
CA GLN A 275 32.83 6.76 1.37
C GLN A 275 33.45 7.81 0.45
N LEU A 276 34.68 8.24 0.72
CA LEU A 276 35.43 9.15 -0.14
C LEU A 276 35.72 8.51 -1.49
N ASP A 277 36.24 7.27 -1.50
CA ASP A 277 36.48 6.52 -2.74
C ASP A 277 35.18 6.30 -3.54
N ALA A 278 34.05 6.09 -2.87
CA ALA A 278 32.74 6.04 -3.52
C ALA A 278 32.35 7.37 -4.19
N LEU A 279 32.54 8.50 -3.51
CA LEU A 279 32.26 9.82 -4.06
C LEU A 279 33.20 10.17 -5.23
N GLU A 280 34.48 9.82 -5.14
CA GLU A 280 35.47 10.01 -6.22
C GLU A 280 35.09 9.21 -7.48
N ARG A 281 34.48 8.03 -7.31
CA ARG A 281 33.90 7.24 -8.40
C ARG A 281 32.58 7.79 -8.94
N GLY A 282 32.05 8.87 -8.36
CA GLY A 282 30.77 9.48 -8.72
C GLY A 282 29.55 8.74 -8.18
N ASN A 283 29.72 7.83 -7.22
CA ASN A 283 28.59 7.18 -6.56
C ASN A 283 27.96 8.12 -5.54
N GLN A 284 26.63 8.09 -5.42
CA GLN A 284 25.92 8.86 -4.40
C GLN A 284 25.73 8.02 -3.14
N LEU A 285 26.28 8.50 -2.03
CA LEU A 285 26.05 7.92 -0.71
C LEU A 285 24.56 7.98 -0.35
N LYS A 286 24.09 7.01 0.43
CA LYS A 286 22.69 6.93 0.89
C LYS A 286 22.66 6.85 2.41
N TRP A 287 21.50 7.14 3.03
CA TRP A 287 21.38 7.07 4.50
C TRP A 287 21.90 5.75 5.10
N GLY A 288 21.67 4.63 4.42
CA GLY A 288 22.13 3.31 4.84
C GLY A 288 23.66 3.17 4.96
N THR A 289 24.42 3.94 4.18
CA THR A 289 25.90 3.86 4.11
C THR A 289 26.60 4.79 5.09
N LEU A 290 25.86 5.63 5.81
CA LEU A 290 26.44 6.51 6.84
C LEU A 290 26.71 5.75 8.15
N THR A 291 27.79 6.14 8.83
CA THR A 291 28.07 5.72 10.21
C THR A 291 27.04 6.28 11.18
N ASN A 292 26.94 5.70 12.38
CA ASN A 292 26.01 6.19 13.40
C ASN A 292 26.34 7.63 13.85
N VAL A 293 27.63 8.00 13.84
CA VAL A 293 28.06 9.36 14.17
C VAL A 293 27.61 10.35 13.09
N GLN A 294 27.84 10.02 11.82
CA GLN A 294 27.38 10.85 10.68
C GLN A 294 25.84 11.00 10.67
N LYS A 295 25.10 9.91 10.90
CA LYS A 295 23.63 9.95 11.02
C LYS A 295 23.19 10.90 12.14
N THR A 296 23.85 10.81 13.29
CA THR A 296 23.55 11.68 14.44
C THR A 296 23.85 13.14 14.13
N ASN A 297 25.00 13.42 13.50
CA ASN A 297 25.38 14.78 13.10
C ASN A 297 24.38 15.35 12.08
N LEU A 298 23.99 14.56 11.07
CA LEU A 298 23.06 14.99 10.03
C LEU A 298 21.69 15.31 10.63
N LEU A 299 21.21 14.48 11.56
CA LEU A 299 19.97 14.76 12.30
C LEU A 299 20.08 16.07 13.09
N ILE A 300 21.13 16.25 13.90
CA ILE A 300 21.24 17.42 14.79
C ILE A 300 21.40 18.73 14.01
N ASN A 301 22.10 18.72 12.89
CA ASN A 301 22.49 19.93 12.17
C ASN A 301 21.55 20.30 11.01
N SER A 302 20.36 19.69 10.91
CA SER A 302 19.41 19.97 9.83
C SER A 302 17.95 19.89 10.27
N ASP A 303 17.04 20.25 9.36
CA ASP A 303 15.59 20.04 9.49
C ASP A 303 15.20 18.54 9.49
N LEU A 304 16.16 17.65 9.21
CA LEU A 304 15.93 16.22 9.13
C LEU A 304 15.51 15.58 10.47
N LEU A 305 15.89 16.16 11.61
CA LEU A 305 15.47 15.66 12.92
C LEU A 305 13.95 15.71 13.08
N GLU A 306 13.29 16.73 12.53
CA GLU A 306 11.83 16.85 12.61
C GLU A 306 11.17 15.75 11.79
N LEU A 307 11.57 15.55 10.53
CA LEU A 307 11.07 14.46 9.70
C LEU A 307 11.32 13.08 10.32
N TYR A 308 12.50 12.86 10.91
CA TYR A 308 12.81 11.63 11.62
C TYR A 308 11.88 11.40 12.82
N ARG A 309 11.64 12.46 13.63
CA ARG A 309 10.72 12.40 14.76
C ARG A 309 9.29 12.17 14.30
N THR A 310 8.86 12.79 13.21
CA THR A 310 7.52 12.57 12.62
C THR A 310 7.38 11.12 12.16
N ALA A 311 8.37 10.58 11.45
CA ALA A 311 8.35 9.18 11.01
C ALA A 311 8.41 8.18 12.17
N GLN A 312 9.19 8.49 13.21
CA GLN A 312 9.25 7.69 14.43
C GLN A 312 7.96 7.78 15.25
N ALA A 313 7.40 8.98 15.42
CA ALA A 313 6.15 9.21 16.14
C ALA A 313 4.98 8.51 15.46
N ASP A 314 4.89 8.59 14.13
CA ASP A 314 3.89 7.84 13.35
C ASP A 314 4.03 6.32 13.59
N SER A 315 5.25 5.80 13.56
CA SER A 315 5.49 4.39 13.87
C SER A 315 5.23 4.01 15.33
N MET A 316 5.46 4.91 16.28
CA MET A 316 5.25 4.67 17.71
C MET A 316 3.77 4.70 18.06
N ILE A 317 3.06 5.73 17.59
CA ILE A 317 1.62 5.90 17.82
C ILE A 317 0.85 4.71 17.27
N ARG A 318 1.16 4.25 16.04
CA ARG A 318 0.51 3.05 15.46
C ARG A 318 0.71 1.77 16.28
N ASN A 319 1.62 1.77 17.25
CA ASN A 319 1.85 0.65 18.17
C ASN A 319 1.23 0.85 19.56
N THR A 320 0.65 2.01 19.89
CA THR A 320 0.01 2.26 21.19
C THR A 320 -1.37 1.61 21.28
N ASP A 321 -1.84 1.35 22.50
CA ASP A 321 -3.19 0.83 22.72
C ASP A 321 -4.26 1.90 22.46
N ALA A 322 -3.94 3.17 22.68
CA ALA A 322 -4.80 4.30 22.32
C ALA A 322 -5.08 4.33 20.82
N TRP A 323 -4.06 4.11 19.97
CA TRP A 323 -4.25 4.05 18.53
C TRP A 323 -5.11 2.86 18.10
N LYS A 324 -4.90 1.69 18.71
CA LYS A 324 -5.74 0.52 18.42
C LYS A 324 -7.19 0.76 18.81
N ALA A 325 -7.43 1.37 19.97
CA ALA A 325 -8.77 1.72 20.43
C ALA A 325 -9.44 2.77 19.53
N TRP A 326 -8.68 3.80 19.14
CA TRP A 326 -9.14 4.80 18.18
C TRP A 326 -9.52 4.16 16.84
N ASN A 327 -8.60 3.37 16.27
CA ASN A 327 -8.84 2.63 15.03
C ASN A 327 -10.08 1.75 15.14
N ALA A 328 -10.20 0.94 16.21
CA ALA A 328 -11.32 0.04 16.40
C ALA A 328 -12.67 0.78 16.46
N ARG A 329 -12.70 1.98 17.04
CA ARG A 329 -13.92 2.79 17.09
C ARG A 329 -14.24 3.46 15.75
N ILE A 330 -13.23 3.99 15.05
CA ILE A 330 -13.41 4.49 13.67
C ILE A 330 -13.97 3.38 12.79
N ASP A 331 -13.40 2.19 12.93
CA ASP A 331 -13.83 0.97 12.29
C ASP A 331 -15.30 0.68 12.62
N GLU A 332 -15.70 0.63 13.89
CA GLU A 332 -17.09 0.43 14.33
C GLU A 332 -18.08 1.40 13.67
N GLU A 333 -17.76 2.70 13.65
CA GLU A 333 -18.58 3.72 12.99
C GLU A 333 -18.67 3.47 11.47
N LYS A 334 -17.55 3.09 10.84
CA LYS A 334 -17.52 2.73 9.40
C LYS A 334 -18.44 1.54 9.12
N GLU A 335 -18.43 0.49 9.93
CA GLU A 335 -19.33 -0.66 9.72
C GLU A 335 -20.79 -0.30 10.01
N ALA A 336 -21.06 0.52 11.02
CA ALA A 336 -22.41 1.00 11.29
C ALA A 336 -22.99 1.77 10.08
N TYR A 337 -22.14 2.45 9.32
CA TYR A 337 -22.49 3.12 8.09
C TYR A 337 -22.56 2.18 6.88
N TYR A 338 -21.44 1.55 6.50
CA TYR A 338 -21.31 0.73 5.29
C TYR A 338 -22.07 -0.59 5.38
N GLY A 339 -22.09 -1.19 6.57
CA GLY A 339 -22.82 -2.43 6.84
C GLY A 339 -24.30 -2.29 6.52
N ARG A 340 -24.91 -1.11 6.72
CA ARG A 340 -26.32 -0.87 6.31
C ARG A 340 -26.54 -1.11 4.83
N GLY A 341 -25.55 -0.81 3.99
CA GLY A 341 -25.64 -0.99 2.55
C GLY A 341 -25.58 -2.43 2.09
N SER A 342 -24.69 -3.19 2.69
CA SER A 342 -24.30 -4.53 2.25
C SER A 342 -24.85 -5.67 3.11
N ASN A 343 -25.56 -5.38 4.21
CA ASN A 343 -25.97 -6.43 5.14
C ASN A 343 -26.72 -7.55 4.41
N THR A 344 -26.16 -8.77 4.51
CA THR A 344 -26.75 -9.98 3.93
C THR A 344 -27.40 -10.86 5.00
N ASP A 345 -27.51 -10.37 6.24
CA ASP A 345 -28.27 -11.05 7.26
C ASP A 345 -29.69 -11.33 6.74
N VAL A 346 -30.14 -12.56 6.93
CA VAL A 346 -31.42 -13.05 6.43
C VAL A 346 -32.56 -12.29 7.10
N ASP A 347 -32.34 -11.82 8.32
CA ASP A 347 -33.33 -11.08 9.10
C ASP A 347 -33.25 -9.55 8.86
N HIS A 348 -32.15 -9.06 8.27
CA HIS A 348 -31.91 -7.64 8.01
C HIS A 348 -31.25 -7.40 6.66
N LEU A 349 -32.08 -7.30 5.61
CA LEU A 349 -31.62 -6.96 4.28
C LEU A 349 -31.01 -5.55 4.27
N GLY A 350 -29.78 -5.42 3.76
CA GLY A 350 -29.14 -4.13 3.54
C GLY A 350 -29.94 -3.24 2.58
N LEU A 351 -29.74 -1.93 2.67
CA LEU A 351 -30.49 -0.91 1.93
C LEU A 351 -30.50 -1.15 0.42
N VAL A 352 -29.37 -1.56 -0.16
CA VAL A 352 -29.28 -1.88 -1.60
C VAL A 352 -30.14 -3.09 -1.94
N GLN A 353 -30.20 -4.08 -1.06
CA GLN A 353 -30.97 -5.30 -1.27
C GLN A 353 -32.47 -5.05 -1.11
N ARG A 354 -32.88 -4.26 -0.10
CA ARG A 354 -34.27 -3.79 0.09
C ARG A 354 -34.78 -3.04 -1.16
N MET A 355 -33.97 -2.13 -1.71
CA MET A 355 -34.29 -1.46 -2.97
C MET A 355 -34.44 -2.45 -4.13
N ARG A 356 -33.53 -3.43 -4.26
CA ARG A 356 -33.56 -4.42 -5.35
C ARG A 356 -34.81 -5.29 -5.35
N ILE A 357 -35.35 -5.60 -4.17
CA ILE A 357 -36.59 -6.39 -4.04
C ILE A 357 -37.85 -5.52 -4.05
N GLY A 358 -37.71 -4.20 -4.17
CA GLY A 358 -38.81 -3.24 -4.25
C GLY A 358 -39.47 -2.91 -2.90
N GLU A 359 -38.80 -3.20 -1.78
CA GLU A 359 -39.25 -2.78 -0.44
C GLU A 359 -39.08 -1.30 -0.18
N MET A 360 -38.18 -0.64 -0.93
CA MET A 360 -37.97 0.80 -0.86
C MET A 360 -37.67 1.36 -2.24
N ASP A 361 -38.03 2.62 -2.48
CA ASP A 361 -37.67 3.33 -3.71
C ASP A 361 -36.29 4.02 -3.63
N THR A 362 -35.84 4.62 -4.73
CA THR A 362 -34.54 5.29 -4.78
C THR A 362 -34.44 6.56 -3.93
N ARG A 363 -35.59 7.18 -3.60
CA ARG A 363 -35.64 8.36 -2.73
C ARG A 363 -35.53 7.92 -1.28
N GLU A 364 -36.29 6.92 -0.86
CA GLU A 364 -36.21 6.31 0.47
C GLU A 364 -34.81 5.75 0.74
N LEU A 365 -34.20 5.07 -0.25
CA LEU A 365 -32.80 4.64 -0.16
C LEU A 365 -31.86 5.82 0.13
N ARG A 366 -32.02 6.94 -0.59
CA ARG A 366 -31.19 8.12 -0.39
C ARG A 366 -31.41 8.75 0.98
N GLU A 367 -32.64 8.82 1.45
CA GLU A 367 -32.98 9.36 2.78
C GLU A 367 -32.37 8.50 3.90
N GLU A 368 -32.54 7.17 3.85
CA GLU A 368 -31.95 6.26 4.85
C GLU A 368 -30.41 6.28 4.81
N TRP A 369 -29.81 6.41 3.62
CA TRP A 369 -28.36 6.53 3.46
C TRP A 369 -27.82 7.88 3.94
N SER A 370 -28.59 8.95 3.72
CA SER A 370 -28.30 10.29 4.22
C SER A 370 -28.32 10.32 5.75
N GLU A 371 -29.34 9.70 6.36
CA GLU A 371 -29.43 9.57 7.81
C GLU A 371 -28.27 8.75 8.39
N ALA A 372 -27.91 7.63 7.73
CA ALA A 372 -26.73 6.85 8.10
C ALA A 372 -25.47 7.73 8.06
N GLY A 373 -25.33 8.59 7.04
CA GLY A 373 -24.17 9.46 6.85
C GLY A 373 -24.06 10.52 7.94
N GLN A 374 -25.19 11.10 8.35
CA GLN A 374 -25.25 12.03 9.48
C GLN A 374 -24.87 11.37 10.80
N ASN A 375 -25.33 10.14 11.05
CA ASN A 375 -24.96 9.39 12.25
C ASN A 375 -23.46 9.07 12.25
N TYR A 376 -22.92 8.61 11.12
CA TYR A 376 -21.49 8.33 10.95
C TYR A 376 -20.65 9.57 11.21
N GLY A 377 -21.01 10.70 10.59
CA GLY A 377 -20.37 11.99 10.81
C GLY A 377 -20.33 12.41 12.27
N LYS A 378 -21.48 12.29 12.95
CA LYS A 378 -21.56 12.56 14.38
C LYS A 378 -20.66 11.63 15.20
N GLY A 379 -20.61 10.34 14.86
CA GLY A 379 -19.70 9.38 15.51
C GLY A 379 -18.24 9.81 15.37
N LEU A 380 -17.83 10.25 14.17
CA LEU A 380 -16.49 10.80 13.93
C LEU A 380 -16.24 12.10 14.70
N GLU A 381 -17.21 13.01 14.76
CA GLU A 381 -17.12 14.24 15.55
C GLU A 381 -16.96 13.95 17.05
N ASP A 382 -17.68 12.96 17.57
CA ASP A 382 -17.58 12.52 18.97
C ASP A 382 -16.18 11.93 19.24
N ILE A 383 -15.66 11.09 18.34
CA ILE A 383 -14.27 10.57 18.42
C ILE A 383 -13.26 11.72 18.36
N ALA A 384 -13.50 12.73 17.52
CA ALA A 384 -12.66 13.92 17.41
C ALA A 384 -12.70 14.78 18.68
N ALA A 385 -13.88 14.95 19.27
CA ALA A 385 -14.05 15.69 20.51
C ALA A 385 -13.31 15.00 21.67
N GLU A 386 -13.35 13.67 21.72
CA GLU A 386 -12.57 12.85 22.66
C GLU A 386 -11.07 12.81 22.35
N GLY A 387 -10.68 13.25 21.16
CA GLY A 387 -9.28 13.47 20.78
C GLY A 387 -8.73 14.83 21.17
N ARG A 388 -9.55 15.72 21.76
CA ARG A 388 -9.08 17.04 22.22
C ARG A 388 -8.49 16.97 23.63
N GLU A 389 -7.91 18.08 24.07
CA GLU A 389 -7.15 18.25 25.32
C GLU A 389 -7.69 17.42 26.50
N GLY A 390 -6.89 16.47 26.99
CA GLY A 390 -7.21 15.58 28.12
C GLY A 390 -8.00 14.31 27.78
N GLY A 391 -8.29 14.05 26.50
CA GLY A 391 -9.03 12.87 26.06
C GLY A 391 -8.16 11.65 25.72
N PRO A 392 -8.76 10.45 25.58
CA PRO A 392 -8.02 9.20 25.36
C PRO A 392 -7.24 9.15 24.03
N TYR A 393 -7.57 10.03 23.08
CA TYR A 393 -6.94 10.08 21.75
C TYR A 393 -6.09 11.34 21.52
N GLU A 394 -5.84 12.16 22.55
CA GLU A 394 -5.10 13.43 22.44
C GLU A 394 -3.77 13.29 21.69
N GLU A 395 -2.93 12.31 22.07
CA GLU A 395 -1.63 12.09 21.43
C GLU A 395 -1.72 11.76 19.92
N ILE A 396 -2.84 11.17 19.50
CA ILE A 396 -3.11 10.82 18.10
C ILE A 396 -3.46 12.08 17.30
N TYR A 397 -4.39 12.88 17.83
CA TYR A 397 -4.84 14.11 17.19
C TYR A 397 -3.74 15.17 17.16
N ASP A 398 -2.89 15.24 18.19
CA ASP A 398 -1.67 16.06 18.18
C ASP A 398 -0.76 15.74 16.99
N VAL A 399 -0.67 14.47 16.59
CA VAL A 399 0.12 14.07 15.42
C VAL A 399 -0.60 14.36 14.12
N PHE A 400 -1.92 14.21 14.07
CA PHE A 400 -2.70 14.62 12.90
C PHE A 400 -2.60 16.13 12.65
N GLU A 401 -2.72 16.96 13.70
CA GLU A 401 -2.61 18.41 13.61
C GLU A 401 -1.20 18.84 13.18
N LYS A 402 -0.15 18.18 13.69
CA LYS A 402 1.24 18.45 13.26
C LYS A 402 1.47 18.14 11.79
N LYS A 403 0.93 17.03 11.29
CA LYS A 403 1.00 16.66 9.87
C LYS A 403 0.23 17.64 8.99
N GLU A 404 -0.98 18.03 9.41
CA GLU A 404 -1.77 19.01 8.67
C GLU A 404 -1.08 20.38 8.60
N ALA A 405 -0.40 20.78 9.69
CA ALA A 405 0.40 22.00 9.71
C ALA A 405 1.59 21.97 8.73
N THR A 406 2.11 20.79 8.37
CA THR A 406 3.15 20.62 7.34
C THR A 406 2.60 20.51 5.92
N GLY A 407 1.28 20.57 5.76
CA GLY A 407 0.59 20.47 4.48
C GLY A 407 -0.09 19.13 4.26
N ASP A 408 0.35 18.08 4.96
CA ASP A 408 -0.13 16.71 4.81
C ASP A 408 -1.58 16.60 5.29
N ARG A 409 -2.53 16.51 4.35
CA ARG A 409 -3.93 16.33 4.71
C ARG A 409 -4.23 14.88 5.09
N TYR A 410 -4.42 14.65 6.38
CA TYR A 410 -4.91 13.37 6.89
C TYR A 410 -6.42 13.24 6.64
N GLY A 411 -6.85 12.13 6.02
CA GLY A 411 -8.22 11.94 5.51
C GLY A 411 -9.35 12.06 6.56
N PHE A 412 -9.01 12.01 7.86
CA PHE A 412 -9.98 12.08 8.96
C PHE A 412 -10.85 13.36 8.95
N LYS A 413 -10.29 14.54 8.64
CA LYS A 413 -11.09 15.79 8.58
C LYS A 413 -11.97 15.87 7.34
N ASP A 414 -11.55 15.21 6.25
CA ASP A 414 -12.38 15.11 5.05
C ASP A 414 -13.58 14.20 5.29
N ASP A 415 -13.45 13.14 6.11
CA ASP A 415 -14.59 12.31 6.53
C ASP A 415 -15.61 13.10 7.40
N ILE A 416 -15.15 14.01 8.26
CA ILE A 416 -16.02 14.95 9.00
C ILE A 416 -16.69 15.96 8.04
N ALA A 417 -15.92 16.58 7.14
CA ALA A 417 -16.44 17.56 6.19
C ALA A 417 -17.45 16.94 5.20
N LEU A 418 -17.30 15.65 4.88
CA LEU A 418 -18.23 14.90 4.05
C LEU A 418 -19.59 14.72 4.74
N ALA A 419 -19.60 14.54 6.07
CA ALA A 419 -20.84 14.49 6.85
C ALA A 419 -21.57 15.83 6.86
N GLU A 420 -20.83 16.95 6.90
CA GLU A 420 -21.40 18.30 6.77
C GLU A 420 -21.97 18.59 5.36
N TYR A 421 -21.52 17.87 4.32
CA TYR A 421 -21.98 18.06 2.93
C TYR A 421 -23.28 17.27 2.60
N ILE A 422 -23.64 16.29 3.42
CA ILE A 422 -24.84 15.45 3.24
C ILE A 422 -26.08 16.07 3.94
N THR A 423 -25.90 17.12 4.75
CA THR A 423 -26.99 18.01 5.23
C THR A 423 -27.30 19.12 4.24
#